data_AF-A0A4P9WYP3-F1
#
_entry.id   AF-A0A4P9WYP3-F1
#
_cell.length_a   1.000
_cell.length_b   1.000
_cell.length_c   1.000
_cell.angle_alpha   90.00
_cell.angle_beta   90.00
_cell.angle_gamma   90.00
#
_symmetry.space_group_name_H-M   'P 1'
#
loop_
_entity.id
_entity.type
_entity.pdbx_description
1 polymer ?
#
loop_
_entity_poly.entity_id
_entity_poly.type
_entity_poly.pdbx_seq_one_letter_code
_entity_poly.pdbx_strand_id
1 'polypeptide(L)'
;RAQVIGYLSGTLFAVGWWLFFDGVAFSASHGLPVPIRPEDWLPGVFSTLSLILVNLISKDHINATEFTYGDDHVATKARACAFLGAVMALSSLGGSIAIMVFKYILPGYHGNDFWFAICLVAQNALIFVSSMVLWFGRN
;
A
#
# COMPACT_ATOMS: atom_id res chain seq x y z
N ARG A 1 6.16 -19.07 -14.72
CA ARG A 1 5.20 -17.94 -14.74
C ARG A 1 5.10 -17.26 -13.37
N ALA A 2 4.81 -17.99 -12.29
CA ALA A 2 4.77 -17.44 -10.92
C ALA A 2 6.05 -16.67 -10.49
N GLN A 3 7.24 -17.16 -10.84
CA GLN A 3 8.52 -16.49 -10.51
C GLN A 3 8.64 -15.10 -11.14
N VAL A 4 8.26 -14.94 -12.41
CA VAL A 4 8.32 -13.65 -13.14
C VAL A 4 7.37 -12.64 -12.49
N ILE A 5 6.20 -13.08 -12.05
CA ILE A 5 5.20 -12.22 -11.40
C ILE A 5 5.67 -11.80 -10.01
N GLY A 6 6.34 -12.70 -9.28
CA GLY A 6 7.00 -12.38 -8.02
C GLY A 6 8.09 -11.32 -8.19
N TYR A 7 8.95 -11.45 -9.20
CA TYR A 7 9.96 -10.42 -9.50
C TYR A 7 9.33 -9.08 -9.90
N LEU A 8 8.29 -9.10 -10.74
CA LEU A 8 7.61 -7.88 -11.16
C LEU A 8 6.96 -7.15 -9.97
N SER A 9 6.27 -7.87 -9.10
CA SER A 9 5.70 -7.28 -7.89
C SER A 9 6.78 -6.72 -6.95
N GLY A 10 7.86 -7.45 -6.74
CA GLY A 10 8.99 -6.99 -5.93
C GLY A 10 9.59 -5.70 -6.49
N THR A 11 9.75 -5.60 -7.82
CA THR A 11 10.23 -4.37 -8.46
C THR A 11 9.25 -3.21 -8.28
N LEU A 12 7.94 -3.43 -8.42
CA LEU A 12 6.92 -2.39 -8.21
C LEU A 12 6.91 -1.87 -6.76
N PHE A 13 7.07 -2.78 -5.80
CA PHE A 13 7.19 -2.42 -4.38
C PHE A 13 8.45 -1.60 -4.10
N ALA A 14 9.59 -2.04 -4.65
CA ALA A 14 10.87 -1.35 -4.48
C ALA A 14 10.84 0.05 -5.12
N VAL A 15 10.27 0.19 -6.31
CA VAL A 15 10.08 1.49 -6.99
C VAL A 15 9.14 2.39 -6.19
N GLY A 16 8.06 1.83 -5.61
CA GLY A 16 7.16 2.60 -4.75
C GLY A 16 7.88 3.24 -3.56
N TRP A 17 8.67 2.46 -2.82
CA TRP A 17 9.48 3.01 -1.71
C TRP A 17 10.60 3.92 -2.18
N TRP A 18 11.22 3.63 -3.32
CA TRP A 18 12.24 4.49 -3.92
C TRP A 18 11.69 5.90 -4.17
N LEU A 19 10.51 6.03 -4.79
CA LEU A 19 9.89 7.33 -5.06
C LEU A 19 9.60 8.13 -3.79
N PHE A 20 9.21 7.45 -2.71
CA PHE A 20 9.02 8.10 -1.42
C PHE A 20 10.35 8.66 -0.87
N PHE A 21 11.42 7.85 -0.87
CA PHE A 21 12.73 8.30 -0.41
C PHE A 21 13.32 9.41 -1.29
N ASP A 22 13.09 9.36 -2.60
CA ASP A 22 13.46 10.43 -3.53
C ASP A 22 12.74 11.74 -3.20
N GLY A 23 11.43 11.68 -2.96
CA GLY A 23 10.64 12.83 -2.51
C GLY A 23 11.14 13.41 -1.17
N VAL A 24 11.50 12.55 -0.22
CA VAL A 24 12.09 12.96 1.07
C VAL A 24 13.44 13.67 0.87
N ALA A 25 14.32 13.11 0.03
CA ALA A 25 15.63 13.68 -0.27
C ALA A 25 15.51 15.02 -1.03
N PHE A 26 14.52 15.13 -1.92
CA PHE A 26 14.23 16.36 -2.64
C PHE A 26 13.75 17.48 -1.70
N SER A 27 12.87 17.15 -0.76
CA SER A 27 12.40 18.11 0.25
C SER A 27 13.53 18.57 1.18
N ALA A 28 14.40 17.65 1.60
CA ALA A 28 15.57 17.97 2.42
C ALA A 28 16.61 18.84 1.70
N SER A 29 16.84 18.63 0.41
CA SER A 29 17.84 19.36 -0.39
C SER A 29 17.40 20.78 -0.78
N HIS A 30 16.10 21.01 -0.99
CA HIS A 30 15.58 22.32 -1.39
C HIS A 30 15.12 23.19 -0.22
N GLY A 31 15.23 22.71 1.03
CA GLY A 31 14.88 23.50 2.22
C GLY A 31 13.42 23.93 2.23
N LEU A 32 12.53 23.04 1.77
CA LEU A 32 11.11 23.34 1.64
C LEU A 32 10.46 23.65 3.00
N PRO A 33 9.51 24.60 3.06
CA PRO A 33 8.91 25.06 4.32
C PRO A 33 8.02 24.00 4.99
N VAL A 34 7.73 22.88 4.33
CA VAL A 34 6.89 21.79 4.84
C VAL A 34 7.79 20.70 5.43
N PRO A 35 8.02 20.67 6.76
CA PRO A 35 8.75 19.59 7.39
C PRO A 35 7.97 18.28 7.21
N ILE A 36 8.67 17.24 6.76
CA ILE A 36 8.12 15.89 6.65
C ILE A 36 7.78 15.43 8.07
N ARG A 37 6.50 15.15 8.30
CA ARG A 37 6.02 14.73 9.61
C ARG A 37 5.88 13.21 9.61
N PRO A 38 5.96 12.54 10.77
CA PRO A 38 5.75 11.10 10.86
C PRO A 38 4.38 10.65 10.33
N GLU A 39 3.40 11.56 10.26
CA GLU A 39 2.10 11.31 9.65
C GLU A 39 2.16 11.01 8.13
N ASP A 40 3.16 11.52 7.41
CA ASP A 40 3.33 11.29 5.96
C ASP A 40 3.83 9.87 5.66
N TRP A 41 4.43 9.20 6.66
CA TRP A 41 4.95 7.85 6.54
C TRP A 41 3.86 6.80 6.78
N LEU A 42 2.78 7.16 7.49
CA LEU A 42 1.71 6.25 7.88
C LEU A 42 1.03 5.58 6.69
N PRO A 43 0.58 6.29 5.63
CA PRO A 43 -0.10 5.65 4.51
C PRO A 43 0.77 4.58 3.85
N GLY A 44 2.06 4.89 3.64
CA GLY A 44 3.01 3.94 3.04
C GLY A 44 3.15 2.67 3.88
N VAL A 45 3.30 2.79 5.20
CA VAL A 45 3.39 1.64 6.12
C VAL A 45 2.08 0.83 6.16
N PHE A 46 0.92 1.49 6.19
CA PHE A 46 -0.36 0.80 6.11
C PHE A 46 -0.55 0.07 4.76
N SER A 47 -0.04 0.64 3.67
CA SER A 47 -0.05 0.01 2.34
C SER A 47 0.79 -1.27 2.31
N THR A 48 1.99 -1.24 2.91
CA THR A 48 2.86 -2.42 2.95
C THR A 48 2.31 -3.52 3.85
N LEU A 49 1.74 -3.15 5.00
CA LEU A 49 1.05 -4.10 5.87
C LEU A 49 -0.12 -4.76 5.14
N SER A 50 -0.85 -4.02 4.31
CA SER A 50 -1.96 -4.56 3.52
C SER A 50 -1.45 -5.58 2.50
N LEU A 51 -0.37 -5.25 1.78
CA LEU A 51 0.29 -6.19 0.87
C LEU A 51 0.69 -7.49 1.58
N ILE A 52 1.27 -7.38 2.78
CA ILE A 52 1.65 -8.54 3.60
C ILE A 52 0.41 -9.36 3.99
N LEU A 53 -0.64 -8.73 4.52
CA LEU A 53 -1.87 -9.42 4.95
C LEU A 53 -2.56 -10.17 3.79
N VAL A 54 -2.65 -9.52 2.62
CA VAL A 54 -3.26 -10.14 1.43
C VAL A 54 -2.40 -11.31 0.92
N ASN A 55 -1.08 -11.24 1.07
CA ASN A 55 -0.18 -12.32 0.67
C ASN A 55 -0.04 -13.43 1.70
N LEU A 56 -0.23 -13.17 2.99
CA LEU A 56 -0.16 -14.19 4.04
C LEU A 56 -1.39 -15.12 4.01
N ILE A 57 -2.51 -14.68 3.44
CA ILE A 57 -3.71 -15.51 3.31
C ILE A 57 -3.48 -16.57 2.21
N SER A 58 -3.40 -17.84 2.60
CA SER A 58 -3.38 -18.96 1.66
C SER A 58 -4.81 -19.28 1.21
N LYS A 59 -5.04 -19.39 -0.09
CA LYS A 59 -6.32 -19.79 -0.70
C LYS A 59 -6.83 -21.13 -0.15
N ASP A 60 -5.94 -21.97 0.37
CA ASP A 60 -6.27 -23.24 1.04
C ASP A 60 -7.16 -23.10 2.28
N HIS A 61 -7.15 -21.94 2.96
CA HIS A 61 -8.06 -21.68 4.10
C HIS A 61 -9.37 -21.00 3.69
N ILE A 62 -9.45 -20.52 2.44
CA ILE A 62 -10.65 -19.89 1.87
C ILE A 62 -11.51 -20.94 1.15
N ASN A 63 -10.87 -21.94 0.54
CA ASN A 63 -11.50 -23.03 -0.22
C ASN A 63 -11.63 -24.35 0.55
N ALA A 64 -11.33 -24.39 1.85
CA ALA A 64 -11.66 -25.54 2.69
C ALA A 64 -13.20 -25.65 2.79
N THR A 65 -13.80 -26.23 1.76
CA THR A 65 -15.18 -26.65 1.70
C THR A 65 -15.40 -27.70 2.77
N GLU A 66 -16.06 -27.32 3.86
CA GLU A 66 -17.17 -28.02 4.52
C GLU A 66 -17.09 -29.54 4.81
N PHE A 67 -15.96 -30.23 4.65
CA PHE A 67 -15.90 -31.69 4.84
C PHE A 67 -15.37 -32.12 6.23
N THR A 68 -15.30 -31.22 7.20
CA THR A 68 -15.00 -31.61 8.59
C THR A 68 -15.87 -30.80 9.55
N TYR A 69 -16.83 -31.51 10.14
CA TYR A 69 -17.95 -31.05 10.96
C TYR A 69 -17.52 -30.45 12.32
N GLY A 70 -16.55 -29.53 12.35
CA GLY A 70 -15.98 -29.08 13.63
C GLY A 70 -15.28 -27.72 13.70
N ASP A 71 -15.10 -26.95 12.61
CA ASP A 71 -14.33 -25.69 12.71
C ASP A 71 -14.76 -24.57 11.75
N ASP A 72 -16.05 -24.22 11.81
CA ASP A 72 -16.70 -23.13 11.03
C ASP A 72 -16.07 -21.73 11.28
N HIS A 73 -15.24 -21.60 12.32
CA HIS A 73 -14.57 -20.36 12.67
C HIS A 73 -13.32 -20.06 11.82
N VAL A 74 -12.62 -21.05 11.27
CA VAL A 74 -11.32 -20.80 10.59
C VAL A 74 -11.51 -20.20 9.20
N ALA A 75 -12.46 -20.70 8.42
CA ALA A 75 -12.78 -20.14 7.10
C ALA A 75 -13.35 -18.70 7.21
N THR A 76 -14.17 -18.45 8.22
CA THR A 76 -14.73 -17.12 8.51
C THR A 76 -13.64 -16.12 8.93
N LYS A 77 -12.67 -16.55 9.74
CA LYS A 77 -11.51 -15.73 10.12
C LYS A 77 -10.62 -15.41 8.92
N ALA A 78 -10.39 -16.35 8.01
CA ALA A 78 -9.61 -16.12 6.80
C ALA A 78 -10.27 -15.07 5.88
N ARG A 79 -11.60 -15.13 5.72
CA ARG A 79 -12.37 -14.13 4.95
C ARG A 79 -12.34 -12.75 5.61
N ALA A 80 -12.47 -12.68 6.94
CA ALA A 80 -12.37 -11.43 7.69
C ALA A 80 -10.98 -10.77 7.53
N CYS A 81 -9.90 -11.54 7.60
CA CYS A 81 -8.55 -11.04 7.38
C CYS A 81 -8.33 -10.56 5.94
N ALA A 82 -8.87 -11.25 4.94
CA ALA A 82 -8.82 -10.81 3.54
C ALA A 82 -9.57 -9.49 3.34
N PHE A 83 -10.75 -9.34 3.97
CA PHE A 83 -11.51 -8.09 3.97
C PHE A 83 -10.73 -6.96 4.66
N LEU A 84 -10.11 -7.22 5.82
CA LEU A 84 -9.26 -6.24 6.50
C LEU A 84 -8.07 -5.81 5.64
N GLY A 85 -7.41 -6.74 4.96
CA GLY A 85 -6.33 -6.42 4.01
C GLY A 85 -6.81 -5.48 2.91
N ALA A 86 -7.96 -5.76 2.30
CA ALA A 86 -8.54 -4.93 1.24
C ALA A 86 -8.96 -3.54 1.74
N VAL A 87 -9.63 -3.46 2.90
CA VAL A 87 -10.03 -2.18 3.51
C VAL A 87 -8.80 -1.35 3.89
N MET A 88 -7.76 -1.98 4.42
CA MET A 88 -6.52 -1.30 4.80
C MET A 88 -5.77 -0.75 3.58
N ALA A 89 -5.78 -1.48 2.46
CA ALA A 89 -5.24 -0.99 1.18
C ALA A 89 -5.98 0.25 0.67
N LEU A 90 -7.33 0.19 0.64
CA LEU A 90 -8.16 1.30 0.17
C LEU A 90 -8.08 2.52 1.10
N SER A 91 -8.05 2.28 2.42
CA SER A 91 -7.89 3.32 3.43
C SER A 91 -6.52 4.01 3.33
N SER A 92 -5.44 3.25 3.09
CA SER A 92 -4.10 3.81 2.87
C SER A 92 -4.04 4.69 1.61
N LEU A 93 -4.62 4.25 0.49
CA LEU A 93 -4.76 5.06 -0.73
C LEU A 93 -5.55 6.35 -0.47
N GLY A 94 -6.69 6.25 0.23
CA GLY A 94 -7.49 7.41 0.63
C GLY A 94 -6.74 8.37 1.56
N GLY A 95 -6.00 7.83 2.53
CA GLY A 95 -5.18 8.60 3.46
C GLY A 95 -4.05 9.36 2.76
N SER A 96 -3.40 8.74 1.78
CA SER A 96 -2.39 9.41 0.96
C SER A 96 -2.96 10.60 0.18
N ILE A 97 -4.17 10.46 -0.38
CA ILE A 97 -4.85 11.54 -1.09
C ILE A 97 -5.30 12.63 -0.10
N ALA A 98 -5.79 12.26 1.07
CA ALA A 98 -6.18 13.22 2.11
C ALA A 98 -4.99 14.08 2.56
N ILE A 99 -3.81 13.49 2.77
CA ILE A 99 -2.59 14.23 3.09
C ILE A 99 -2.21 15.18 1.96
N MET A 100 -2.29 14.74 0.70
CA MET A 100 -2.07 15.63 -0.45
C MET A 100 -3.02 16.85 -0.41
N VAL A 101 -4.31 16.63 -0.16
CA VAL A 101 -5.31 17.71 -0.13
C VAL A 101 -5.09 18.65 1.05
N PHE A 102 -4.99 18.13 2.27
CA PHE A 102 -4.91 18.97 3.48
C PHE A 102 -3.59 19.73 3.60
N LYS A 103 -2.49 19.15 3.10
CA LYS A 103 -1.14 19.64 3.37
C LYS A 103 -0.54 20.42 2.20
N TYR A 104 -0.98 20.15 0.97
CA TYR A 104 -0.45 20.81 -0.23
C TYR A 104 -1.49 21.70 -0.92
N ILE A 105 -2.73 21.22 -1.06
CA ILE A 105 -3.78 21.96 -1.79
C ILE A 105 -4.38 23.07 -0.93
N LEU A 106 -4.75 22.79 0.32
CA LEU A 106 -5.38 23.79 1.21
C LEU A 106 -4.49 25.01 1.50
N PRO A 107 -3.18 24.85 1.76
CA PRO A 107 -2.30 26.00 2.01
C PRO A 107 -1.90 26.76 0.74
N GLY A 108 -2.27 26.26 -0.45
CA GLY A 108 -1.94 26.89 -1.73
C GLY A 108 -0.47 26.81 -2.12
N TYR A 109 0.25 25.77 -1.68
CA TYR A 109 1.65 25.57 -2.09
C TYR A 109 1.70 25.19 -3.57
N HIS A 110 2.37 26.01 -4.38
CA HIS A 110 2.57 25.78 -5.81
C HIS A 110 4.07 25.62 -6.11
N GLY A 111 4.42 24.64 -6.96
CA GLY A 111 5.80 24.43 -7.42
C GLY A 111 6.44 23.15 -6.87
N ASN A 112 7.72 23.22 -6.49
CA ASN A 112 8.53 22.06 -6.08
C ASN A 112 7.95 21.28 -4.90
N ASP A 113 7.18 21.93 -4.02
CA ASP A 113 6.51 21.30 -2.87
C ASP A 113 5.50 20.23 -3.29
N PHE A 114 4.83 20.42 -4.43
CA PHE A 114 3.81 19.49 -4.92
C PHE A 114 4.42 18.14 -5.36
N TRP A 115 5.73 18.12 -5.68
CA TRP A 115 6.43 16.90 -6.08
C TRP A 115 6.41 15.82 -5.00
N PHE A 116 6.59 16.20 -3.73
CA PHE A 116 6.50 15.26 -2.62
C PHE A 116 5.11 14.61 -2.52
N ALA A 117 4.06 15.41 -2.71
CA ALA A 117 2.69 14.92 -2.66
C ALA A 117 2.39 13.92 -3.78
N ILE A 118 2.91 14.18 -5.00
CA ILE A 118 2.84 13.24 -6.13
C ILE A 118 3.58 11.95 -5.78
N CYS A 119 4.81 12.03 -5.26
CA CYS A 119 5.59 10.86 -4.87
C CYS A 119 4.89 10.00 -3.82
N LEU A 120 4.23 10.63 -2.84
CA LEU A 120 3.48 9.93 -1.79
C LEU A 120 2.27 9.16 -2.36
N VAL A 121 1.49 9.78 -3.24
CA VAL A 121 0.35 9.12 -3.89
C VAL A 121 0.83 8.03 -4.84
N ALA A 122 1.89 8.30 -5.60
CA ALA A 122 2.51 7.34 -6.51
C ALA A 122 3.04 6.10 -5.77
N GLN A 123 3.67 6.27 -4.60
CA GLN A 123 4.10 5.17 -3.73
C GLN A 123 2.92 4.27 -3.37
N ASN A 124 1.84 4.84 -2.82
CA ASN A 124 0.68 4.06 -2.36
C ASN A 124 -0.02 3.37 -3.54
N ALA A 125 -0.11 4.01 -4.71
CA ALA A 125 -0.65 3.41 -5.92
C ALA A 125 0.21 2.24 -6.41
N LEU A 126 1.54 2.39 -6.43
CA LEU A 126 2.46 1.32 -6.86
C LEU A 126 2.45 0.11 -5.92
N ILE A 127 2.39 0.34 -4.60
CA ILE A 127 2.27 -0.74 -3.61
C ILE A 127 0.92 -1.47 -3.76
N PHE A 128 -0.16 -0.74 -4.02
CA PHE A 128 -1.47 -1.33 -4.30
C PHE A 128 -1.46 -2.21 -5.57
N VAL A 129 -0.88 -1.70 -6.66
CA VAL A 129 -0.72 -2.46 -7.91
C VAL A 129 0.16 -3.69 -7.68
N SER A 130 1.26 -3.57 -6.92
CA SER A 130 2.11 -4.71 -6.54
C SER A 130 1.33 -5.80 -5.81
N SER A 131 0.46 -5.42 -4.87
CA SER A 131 -0.42 -6.34 -4.15
C SER A 131 -1.40 -7.08 -5.08
N MET A 132 -2.05 -6.35 -6.01
CA MET A 132 -2.94 -6.96 -7.00
C MET A 132 -2.19 -7.93 -7.92
N VAL A 133 -0.99 -7.57 -8.39
CA VAL A 133 -0.17 -8.41 -9.27
C VAL A 133 0.19 -9.74 -8.59
N LEU A 134 0.54 -9.74 -7.30
CA LEU A 134 0.78 -10.98 -6.54
C LEU A 134 -0.49 -11.81 -6.36
N TRP A 135 -1.61 -11.14 -6.07
CA TRP A 135 -2.87 -11.82 -5.84
C TRP A 135 -3.39 -12.54 -7.09
N PHE A 136 -3.35 -11.88 -8.25
CA PHE A 136 -3.71 -12.48 -9.54
C PHE A 136 -2.66 -13.49 -10.02
N GLY A 137 -1.37 -13.25 -9.77
CA GLY A 137 -0.28 -14.14 -10.19
C GLY A 137 -0.17 -15.46 -9.43
N ARG A 138 -0.82 -15.55 -8.26
CA ARG A 138 -1.00 -16.78 -7.48
C ARG A 138 -2.27 -17.55 -7.85
N ASN A 139 -2.97 -17.16 -8.92
CA ASN A 139 -4.08 -17.92 -9.50
C ASN A 139 -3.62 -18.68 -10.74
#